data_AF-A0A1Y1LLF4-F1
#
_entry.id   AF-A0A1Y1LLF4-F1
#
_cell.length_a   1.000
_cell.length_b   1.000
_cell.length_c   1.000
_cell.angle_alpha   90.00
_cell.angle_beta   90.00
_cell.angle_gamma   90.00
#
_symmetry.space_group_name_H-M   'P 1'
#
loop_
_entity.id
_entity.type
_entity.pdbx_description
1 polymer ?
#
loop_
_entity_poly.entity_id
_entity_poly.type
_entity_poly.pdbx_seq_one_letter_code
_entity_poly.pdbx_strand_id
1 'polypeptide(L)'
;YVPDLRKAVANIHRMLKPKGDFFANLFSYNYLFDIYEQLSTVEKWKPYVHDYKRKMNQFQNTVNFKEYFQNTLSNGGFNVRYCTEERKVMVYSRDHFEGIMKAVNYLNVPKYLEDELVYDQYNIVRNADKVFIDEYGEEQVHWQYTLLIVNASTM
;
A
#
# COMPACT_ATOMS: atom_id res chain seq x y z
N TYR A 1 5.03 -7.54 2.22
CA TYR A 1 5.42 -7.73 0.80
C TYR A 1 5.53 -9.22 0.53
N VAL A 2 4.93 -9.71 -0.57
CA VAL A 2 5.02 -11.12 -0.99
C VAL A 2 5.63 -11.14 -2.39
N PRO A 3 6.90 -11.57 -2.54
CA PRO A 3 7.60 -11.51 -3.84
C PRO A 3 7.00 -12.45 -4.90
N ASP A 4 6.48 -13.61 -4.49
CA ASP A 4 5.83 -14.58 -5.37
C ASP A 4 4.45 -14.94 -4.83
N LEU A 5 3.44 -14.24 -5.33
CA LEU A 5 2.07 -14.38 -4.88
C LEU A 5 1.46 -15.73 -5.25
N ARG A 6 1.82 -16.29 -6.43
CA ARG A 6 1.31 -17.60 -6.87
C ARG A 6 1.83 -18.71 -5.97
N LYS A 7 3.13 -18.68 -5.65
CA LYS A 7 3.72 -19.65 -4.72
C LYS A 7 3.14 -19.51 -3.32
N ALA A 8 2.92 -18.28 -2.84
CA ALA A 8 2.28 -18.05 -1.54
C ALA A 8 0.86 -18.63 -1.50
N VAL A 9 0.04 -18.37 -2.51
CA VAL A 9 -1.32 -18.92 -2.63
C VAL A 9 -1.29 -20.45 -2.65
N ALA A 10 -0.43 -21.06 -3.46
CA ALA A 10 -0.30 -22.52 -3.52
C ALA A 10 0.12 -23.14 -2.18
N ASN A 11 1.02 -22.49 -1.44
CA ASN A 11 1.43 -22.96 -0.12
C ASN A 11 0.29 -22.85 0.91
N ILE A 12 -0.45 -21.74 0.90
CA ILE A 12 -1.60 -21.56 1.79
C ILE A 12 -2.68 -22.60 1.49
N HIS A 13 -2.96 -22.88 0.21
CA HIS A 13 -3.88 -23.94 -0.19
C HIS A 13 -3.50 -25.30 0.42
N ARG A 14 -2.21 -25.68 0.36
CA ARG A 14 -1.70 -26.94 0.94
C ARG A 14 -1.81 -27.01 2.46
N MET A 15 -1.76 -25.87 3.14
CA MET A 15 -1.85 -25.81 4.61
C MET A 15 -3.28 -25.88 5.11
N LEU A 16 -4.25 -25.46 4.30
CA LEU A 16 -5.65 -25.47 4.68
C LEU A 16 -6.23 -26.89 4.61
N LYS A 17 -7.08 -27.21 5.58
CA LYS A 17 -7.92 -28.43 5.53
C LYS A 17 -8.92 -28.31 4.37
N PRO A 18 -9.52 -29.41 3.92
CA PRO A 18 -10.66 -29.36 2.99
C PRO A 18 -11.75 -28.43 3.51
N LYS A 19 -12.34 -27.61 2.62
CA LYS A 19 -13.29 -26.53 2.95
C LYS A 19 -12.76 -25.44 3.89
N GLY A 20 -11.44 -25.36 4.08
CA GLY A 20 -10.80 -24.31 4.86
C GLY A 20 -10.92 -22.95 4.16
N ASP A 21 -11.19 -21.92 4.94
CA ASP A 21 -11.38 -20.56 4.41
C ASP A 21 -10.03 -19.83 4.27
N PHE A 22 -9.97 -19.00 3.23
CA PHE A 22 -8.92 -18.03 2.96
C PHE A 22 -9.54 -16.64 2.94
N PHE A 23 -9.02 -15.75 3.77
CA PHE A 23 -9.39 -14.33 3.77
C PHE A 23 -8.12 -13.49 3.70
N ALA A 24 -8.10 -12.51 2.80
CA ALA A 24 -6.97 -11.61 2.64
C ALA A 24 -7.39 -10.21 2.24
N ASN A 25 -6.59 -9.24 2.69
CA ASN A 25 -6.66 -7.84 2.31
C ASN A 25 -5.31 -7.45 1.71
N LEU A 26 -5.31 -6.87 0.51
CA LEU A 26 -4.11 -6.45 -0.19
C LEU A 26 -4.26 -5.02 -0.69
N PHE A 27 -3.25 -4.17 -0.47
CA PHE A 27 -3.22 -2.87 -1.13
C PHE A 27 -2.96 -3.08 -2.63
N SER A 28 -3.93 -2.71 -3.45
CA SER A 28 -3.76 -2.62 -4.90
C SER A 28 -3.21 -1.27 -5.31
N TYR A 29 -3.44 -0.25 -4.48
CA TYR A 29 -2.85 1.07 -4.60
C TYR A 29 -2.59 1.65 -3.21
N ASN A 30 -1.46 2.34 -3.05
CA ASN A 30 -1.09 3.05 -1.82
C ASN A 30 -0.37 4.36 -2.15
N TYR A 31 -0.88 5.49 -1.65
CA TYR A 31 -0.35 6.83 -1.97
C TYR A 31 1.12 7.05 -1.58
N LEU A 32 1.69 6.20 -0.71
CA LEU A 32 3.11 6.23 -0.37
C LEU A 32 4.02 6.19 -1.60
N PHE A 33 3.65 5.40 -2.61
CA PHE A 33 4.48 5.24 -3.80
C PHE A 33 4.40 6.46 -4.73
N ASP A 34 3.30 7.20 -4.71
CA ASP A 34 3.21 8.50 -5.39
C ASP A 34 4.09 9.54 -4.71
N ILE A 35 4.16 9.54 -3.38
CA ILE A 35 5.08 10.40 -2.62
C ILE A 35 6.53 10.09 -2.99
N TYR A 36 6.91 8.81 -3.04
CA TYR A 36 8.25 8.42 -3.49
C TYR A 36 8.51 8.82 -4.94
N GLU A 37 7.54 8.68 -5.83
CA GLU A 37 7.69 9.17 -7.20
C GLU A 37 7.98 10.67 -7.24
N GLN A 38 7.24 11.48 -6.48
CA GLN A 38 7.49 12.92 -6.37
C GLN A 38 8.86 13.22 -5.77
N LEU A 39 9.23 12.56 -4.66
CA LEU A 39 10.56 12.72 -4.06
C LEU A 39 11.70 12.36 -5.02
N SER A 40 11.48 11.41 -5.95
CA SER A 40 12.49 11.04 -6.94
C SER A 40 12.84 12.16 -7.93
N THR A 41 11.95 13.15 -8.06
CA THR A 41 12.18 14.36 -8.88
C THR A 41 12.93 15.45 -8.13
N VAL A 42 13.03 15.34 -6.79
CA VAL A 42 13.74 16.30 -5.95
C VAL A 42 15.20 15.88 -5.85
N GLU A 43 16.11 16.72 -6.34
CA GLU A 43 17.53 16.37 -6.49
C GLU A 43 18.18 15.91 -5.17
N LYS A 44 17.80 16.50 -4.03
CA LYS A 44 18.33 16.09 -2.72
C LYS A 44 17.93 14.67 -2.30
N TRP A 45 16.76 14.18 -2.73
CA TRP A 45 16.24 12.86 -2.33
C TRP A 45 16.51 11.76 -3.35
N LYS A 46 16.76 12.13 -4.60
CA LYS A 46 17.04 11.23 -5.71
C LYS A 46 18.07 10.12 -5.39
N PRO A 47 19.19 10.37 -4.66
CA PRO A 47 20.13 9.31 -4.28
C PRO A 47 19.54 8.26 -3.33
N TYR A 48 18.50 8.59 -2.57
CA TYR A 48 17.91 7.69 -1.56
C TYR A 48 16.64 6.99 -2.07
N VAL A 49 15.99 7.56 -3.08
CA VAL A 49 14.70 7.08 -3.59
C VAL A 49 14.86 6.13 -4.79
N HIS A 50 16.05 6.03 -5.40
CA HIS A 50 16.31 5.29 -6.65
C HIS A 50 15.67 3.88 -6.75
N ASP A 51 15.59 3.14 -5.65
CA ASP A 51 15.13 1.74 -5.63
C ASP A 51 13.70 1.53 -5.11
N TYR A 52 12.93 2.60 -4.86
CA TYR A 52 11.60 2.49 -4.24
C TYR A 52 10.64 1.58 -5.04
N LYS A 53 10.76 1.56 -6.38
CA LYS A 53 9.95 0.72 -7.27
C LYS A 53 10.13 -0.78 -7.02
N ARG A 54 11.26 -1.21 -6.45
CA ARG A 54 11.48 -2.63 -6.07
C ARG A 54 10.66 -3.04 -4.84
N LYS A 55 10.28 -2.07 -4.01
CA LYS A 55 9.42 -2.25 -2.83
C LYS A 55 7.95 -1.99 -3.14
N MET A 56 7.69 -1.31 -4.26
CA MET A 56 6.36 -1.11 -4.80
C MET A 56 5.70 -2.45 -5.08
N ASN A 57 4.44 -2.55 -4.67
CA ASN A 57 3.63 -3.69 -5.05
C ASN A 57 3.46 -3.66 -6.58
N GLN A 58 3.50 -4.81 -7.25
CA GLN A 58 3.38 -4.90 -8.72
C GLN A 58 2.00 -4.44 -9.25
N PHE A 59 1.09 -4.08 -8.36
CA PHE A 59 -0.29 -3.72 -8.66
C PHE A 59 -0.55 -2.22 -8.59
N GLN A 60 0.41 -1.44 -8.06
CA GLN A 60 0.27 -0.02 -7.73
C GLN A 60 -0.27 0.81 -8.91
N ASN A 61 0.13 0.44 -10.12
CA ASN A 61 -0.23 1.12 -11.37
C ASN A 61 -0.97 0.19 -12.35
N THR A 62 -1.45 -0.95 -11.87
CA THR A 62 -2.03 -2.00 -12.72
C THR A 62 -3.54 -1.86 -12.76
N VAL A 63 -4.09 -1.89 -13.97
CA VAL A 63 -5.53 -2.02 -14.19
C VAL A 63 -5.91 -3.50 -14.05
N ASN A 64 -7.06 -3.81 -13.46
CA ASN A 64 -7.60 -5.17 -13.28
C ASN A 64 -6.88 -6.05 -12.24
N PHE A 65 -6.33 -5.47 -11.16
CA PHE A 65 -5.72 -6.27 -10.09
C PHE A 65 -6.70 -7.29 -9.47
N LYS A 66 -7.96 -6.89 -9.26
CA LYS A 66 -9.01 -7.82 -8.84
C LYS A 66 -9.04 -9.09 -9.69
N GLU A 67 -9.16 -8.94 -11.00
CA GLU A 67 -9.25 -10.06 -11.92
C GLU A 67 -7.98 -10.93 -11.87
N TYR A 68 -6.81 -10.31 -11.88
CA TYR A 68 -5.54 -11.02 -11.75
C TYR A 68 -5.48 -11.87 -10.47
N PHE A 69 -5.90 -11.31 -9.33
CA PHE A 69 -5.83 -12.02 -8.06
C PHE A 69 -6.90 -13.11 -7.95
N GLN A 70 -8.11 -12.86 -8.47
CA GLN A 70 -9.16 -13.89 -8.58
C GLN A 70 -8.66 -15.08 -9.41
N ASN A 71 -8.09 -14.83 -10.58
CA ASN A 71 -7.52 -15.87 -11.43
C ASN A 71 -6.37 -16.61 -10.75
N THR A 72 -5.53 -15.89 -9.99
CA THR A 72 -4.44 -16.50 -9.20
C THR A 72 -4.97 -17.48 -8.16
N LEU A 73 -6.05 -17.13 -7.43
CA LEU A 73 -6.67 -18.00 -6.44
C LEU A 73 -7.36 -19.21 -7.10
N SER A 74 -8.16 -18.98 -8.15
CA SER A 74 -8.86 -20.04 -8.87
C SER A 74 -7.89 -21.08 -9.45
N ASN A 75 -6.80 -20.61 -10.09
CA ASN A 75 -5.75 -21.49 -10.61
C ASN A 75 -4.98 -22.22 -9.48
N GLY A 76 -5.01 -21.68 -8.26
CA GLY A 76 -4.44 -22.28 -7.06
C GLY A 76 -5.34 -23.32 -6.39
N GLY A 77 -6.53 -23.61 -6.93
CA GLY A 77 -7.47 -24.59 -6.39
C GLY A 77 -8.51 -24.01 -5.41
N PHE A 78 -8.55 -22.70 -5.23
CA PHE A 78 -9.56 -22.05 -4.39
C PHE A 78 -10.86 -21.81 -5.14
N ASN A 79 -11.98 -21.98 -4.45
CA ASN A 79 -13.27 -21.43 -4.84
C ASN A 79 -13.41 -20.00 -4.30
N VAL A 80 -13.32 -18.99 -5.18
CA VAL A 80 -13.45 -17.58 -4.79
C VAL A 80 -14.91 -17.20 -4.59
N ARG A 81 -15.29 -16.91 -3.34
CA ARG A 81 -16.67 -16.58 -2.96
C ARG A 81 -16.95 -15.08 -3.05
N TYR A 82 -15.96 -14.26 -2.71
CA TYR A 82 -16.06 -12.81 -2.71
C TYR A 82 -14.72 -12.19 -3.08
N CYS A 83 -14.74 -11.19 -3.96
CA CYS A 83 -13.56 -10.40 -4.27
C CYS A 83 -13.97 -8.99 -4.75
N THR A 84 -13.50 -7.95 -4.07
CA THR A 84 -13.81 -6.57 -4.41
C THR A 84 -12.59 -5.66 -4.24
N GLU A 85 -12.55 -4.56 -4.98
CA GLU A 85 -11.62 -3.47 -4.76
C GLU A 85 -12.37 -2.26 -4.21
N GLU A 86 -11.90 -1.73 -3.09
CA GLU A 86 -12.48 -0.57 -2.44
C GLU A 86 -11.45 0.54 -2.34
N ARG A 87 -11.75 1.68 -2.95
CA ARG A 87 -10.99 2.91 -2.73
C ARG A 87 -11.39 3.47 -1.36
N LYS A 88 -10.41 3.69 -0.51
CA LYS A 88 -10.60 4.19 0.85
C LYS A 88 -9.74 5.41 1.09
N VAL A 89 -10.19 6.20 2.07
CA VAL A 89 -9.43 7.30 2.65
C VAL A 89 -9.36 7.01 4.14
N MET A 90 -8.15 7.04 4.69
CA MET A 90 -7.93 7.08 6.13
C MET A 90 -7.49 8.49 6.49
N VAL A 91 -8.06 9.03 7.56
CA VAL A 91 -7.76 10.38 8.03
C VAL A 91 -6.80 10.27 9.20
N TYR A 92 -5.69 10.99 9.13
CA TYR A 92 -4.70 11.07 10.21
C TYR A 92 -4.53 12.52 10.66
N SER A 93 -4.28 12.74 11.95
CA SER A 93 -3.65 13.98 12.35
C SER A 93 -2.24 14.06 11.75
N ARG A 94 -1.69 15.28 11.67
CA ARG A 94 -0.31 15.48 11.22
C ARG A 94 0.69 14.63 12.00
N ASP A 95 0.64 14.64 13.33
CA ASP A 95 1.58 13.86 14.17
C ASP A 95 1.51 12.35 13.90
N HIS A 96 0.29 11.80 13.71
CA HIS A 96 0.12 10.40 13.36
C HIS A 96 0.67 10.08 11.97
N PHE A 97 0.46 10.98 11.00
CA PHE A 97 1.03 10.83 9.66
C PHE A 97 2.56 10.78 9.72
N GLU A 98 3.18 11.73 10.41
CA GLU A 98 4.64 11.80 10.55
C GLU A 98 5.20 10.53 11.23
N GLY A 99 4.53 10.07 12.30
CA GLY A 99 4.89 8.82 12.98
C GLY A 99 4.79 7.59 12.06
N ILE A 100 3.74 7.49 11.24
CA ILE A 100 3.59 6.40 10.27
C ILE A 100 4.69 6.47 9.22
N MET A 101 4.99 7.64 8.67
CA MET A 101 6.04 7.81 7.66
C MET A 101 7.41 7.37 8.16
N LYS A 102 7.74 7.66 9.43
CA LYS A 102 8.96 7.14 10.07
C LYS A 102 8.94 5.62 10.20
N ALA A 103 7.80 5.04 10.59
CA ALA A 103 7.68 3.61 10.85
C ALA A 103 7.70 2.74 9.58
N VAL A 104 7.08 3.20 8.49
CA VAL A 104 6.91 2.40 7.25
C VAL A 104 7.92 2.73 6.16
N ASN A 105 8.92 3.56 6.46
CA ASN A 105 9.87 4.07 5.47
C ASN A 105 10.63 2.93 4.77
N TYR A 106 10.46 2.83 3.44
CA TYR A 106 11.18 1.87 2.61
C TYR A 106 12.49 2.41 2.04
N LEU A 107 12.81 3.68 2.28
CA LEU A 107 13.99 4.35 1.76
C LEU A 107 15.17 4.16 2.70
N ASN A 108 16.36 4.01 2.13
CA ASN A 108 17.60 3.95 2.90
C ASN A 108 18.16 5.36 3.16
N VAL A 109 17.43 6.15 3.96
CA VAL A 109 17.81 7.52 4.30
C VAL A 109 18.57 7.53 5.64
N PRO A 110 19.71 8.24 5.75
CA PRO A 110 20.40 8.40 7.01
C PRO A 110 19.49 8.96 8.11
N LYS A 111 19.62 8.45 9.34
CA LYS A 111 18.71 8.80 10.45
C LYS A 111 18.64 10.31 10.74
N TYR A 112 19.75 11.03 10.56
CA TYR A 112 19.80 12.47 10.77
C TYR A 112 19.01 13.29 9.72
N LEU A 113 18.60 12.67 8.61
CA LEU A 113 17.74 13.26 7.58
C LEU A 113 16.28 12.80 7.69
N GLU A 114 15.94 11.93 8.65
CA GLU A 114 14.59 11.34 8.73
C GLU A 114 13.51 12.40 8.95
N ASP A 115 13.74 13.35 9.86
CA ASP A 115 12.76 14.42 10.12
C ASP A 115 12.57 15.33 8.91
N GLU A 116 13.66 15.64 8.19
CA GLU A 116 13.60 16.43 6.96
C GLU A 116 12.87 15.69 5.84
N LEU A 117 13.11 14.38 5.70
CA LEU A 117 12.39 13.53 4.74
C LEU A 117 10.90 13.54 5.04
N VAL A 118 10.51 13.34 6.30
CA VAL A 118 9.10 13.29 6.72
C VAL A 118 8.41 14.64 6.51
N TYR A 119 9.11 15.73 6.80
CA TYR A 119 8.63 17.08 6.50
C TYR A 119 8.36 17.29 5.01
N ASP A 120 9.26 16.83 4.13
CA ASP A 120 9.06 16.93 2.68
C ASP A 120 7.96 16.00 2.15
N GLN A 121 7.83 14.80 2.73
CA GLN A 121 6.71 13.92 2.45
C GLN A 121 5.39 14.61 2.78
N TYR A 122 5.30 15.24 3.95
CA TYR A 122 4.12 16.00 4.36
C TYR A 122 3.81 17.13 3.37
N ASN A 123 4.82 17.91 2.96
CA ASN A 123 4.65 18.98 1.98
C ASN A 123 4.14 18.47 0.63
N ILE A 124 4.59 17.30 0.18
CA ILE A 124 4.05 16.66 -1.04
C ILE A 124 2.56 16.36 -0.87
N VAL A 125 2.15 15.79 0.27
CA VAL A 125 0.74 15.50 0.54
C VAL A 125 -0.09 16.78 0.61
N ARG A 126 0.44 17.82 1.26
CA ARG A 126 -0.19 19.14 1.35
C ARG A 126 -0.39 19.78 -0.01
N ASN A 127 0.63 19.76 -0.87
CA ASN A 127 0.59 20.35 -2.22
C ASN A 127 -0.29 19.55 -3.20
N ALA A 128 -0.70 18.34 -2.83
CA ALA A 128 -1.60 17.50 -3.62
C ALA A 128 -3.07 17.61 -3.18
N ASP A 129 -3.43 18.66 -2.42
CA ASP A 129 -4.78 18.92 -1.88
C ASP A 129 -5.33 17.74 -1.06
N LYS A 130 -4.45 17.10 -0.27
CA LYS A 130 -4.81 15.98 0.63
C LYS A 130 -4.74 16.34 2.10
N VAL A 131 -4.47 17.60 2.42
CA VAL A 131 -4.51 18.12 3.79
C VAL A 131 -5.71 19.05 3.91
N PHE A 132 -6.58 18.76 4.87
CA PHE A 132 -7.80 19.50 5.14
C PHE A 132 -7.75 20.08 6.55
N ILE A 133 -8.49 21.16 6.79
CA ILE A 133 -8.66 21.73 8.12
C ILE A 133 -10.03 21.28 8.64
N ASP A 134 -10.07 20.73 9.85
CA ASP A 134 -11.32 20.32 10.46
C ASP A 134 -12.03 21.45 11.20
N GLU A 135 -13.17 21.13 11.82
CA GLU A 135 -14.00 22.09 12.55
C GLU A 135 -13.29 22.74 13.76
N TYR A 136 -12.20 22.14 14.24
CA TYR A 136 -11.38 22.64 15.35
C TYR A 136 -10.17 23.46 14.89
N GLY A 137 -9.95 23.57 13.57
CA GLY A 137 -8.78 24.25 13.01
C GLY A 137 -7.54 23.37 12.87
N GLU A 138 -7.68 22.04 13.05
CA GLU A 138 -6.56 21.10 13.02
C GLU A 138 -6.33 20.51 11.62
N GLU A 139 -5.06 20.30 11.27
CA GLU A 139 -4.67 19.70 9.98
C GLU A 139 -4.95 18.17 9.97
N GLN A 140 -5.74 17.74 8.99
CA GLN A 140 -6.12 16.37 8.72
C GLN A 140 -5.55 15.89 7.39
N VAL A 141 -4.72 14.85 7.45
CA VAL A 141 -4.12 14.21 6.27
C VAL A 141 -5.03 13.10 5.76
N HIS A 142 -5.56 13.27 4.56
CA HIS A 142 -6.43 12.31 3.89
C HIS A 142 -5.61 11.33 3.06
N TRP A 143 -5.31 10.19 3.66
CA TRP A 143 -4.49 9.14 3.07
C TRP A 143 -5.29 8.20 2.19
N GLN A 144 -5.05 8.25 0.88
CA GLN A 144 -5.73 7.41 -0.09
C GLN A 144 -5.04 6.06 -0.29
N TYR A 145 -5.84 5.00 -0.37
CA TYR A 145 -5.40 3.69 -0.81
C TYR A 145 -6.56 2.92 -1.45
N THR A 146 -6.24 1.89 -2.22
CA THR A 146 -7.22 0.93 -2.72
C THR A 146 -6.92 -0.43 -2.12
N LEU A 147 -7.93 -1.05 -1.54
CA LEU A 147 -7.83 -2.35 -0.88
C LEU A 147 -8.60 -3.39 -1.69
N LEU A 148 -7.91 -4.45 -2.09
CA LEU A 148 -8.55 -5.68 -2.52
C LEU A 148 -8.92 -6.50 -1.29
N ILE A 149 -10.20 -6.86 -1.19
CA ILE A 149 -10.76 -7.70 -0.12
C ILE A 149 -11.22 -8.99 -0.78
N VAL A 150 -10.77 -10.13 -0.26
CA VAL A 150 -11.09 -11.43 -0.85
C VAL A 150 -11.44 -12.47 0.21
N ASN A 151 -12.45 -13.28 -0.11
CA ASN A 151 -12.80 -14.49 0.61
C ASN A 151 -12.90 -15.65 -0.38
N ALA A 152 -12.22 -16.74 -0.07
CA ALA A 152 -12.22 -17.97 -0.85
C ALA A 152 -12.16 -19.18 0.08
N SER A 153 -12.34 -20.38 -0.45
CA SER A 153 -12.11 -21.61 0.30
C SER A 153 -11.45 -22.69 -0.55
N THR A 154 -10.78 -23.63 0.09
CA THR A 154 -10.42 -24.88 -0.59
C THR A 154 -11.69 -25.65 -0.97
N MET A 155 -11.62 -26.40 -2.06
CA MET A 155 -12.71 -27.28 -2.49
C MET A 155 -12.88 -28.48 -1.54
#